data_AF-W1X723-F1
#
_entry.id   AF-W1X723-F1
#
_cell.length_a   1.000
_cell.length_b   1.000
_cell.length_c   1.000
_cell.angle_alpha   90.00
_cell.angle_beta   90.00
_cell.angle_gamma   90.00
#
_symmetry.space_group_name_H-M   'P 1'
#
loop_
_entity.id
_entity.type
_entity.pdbx_description
1 polymer ?
#
loop_
_entity_poly.entity_id
_entity_poly.type
_entity_poly.pdbx_seq_one_letter_code
_entity_poly.pdbx_strand_id
1 'polypeptide(L)' 'IQAFDVQAFQYVLKPLSREKMEAVLQKCFNYISDKKILYYFKQGKNLFSIPYKDIYYFESNKRKVRVVTKKEDYY' A
#
# COMPACT_ATOMS: atom_id res chain seq x y z
N ILE A 1 -9.20 26.02 22.54
CA ILE A 1 -9.83 25.63 21.26
C ILE A 1 -8.74 25.06 20.32
N GLN A 2 -8.07 23.98 20.74
CA GLN A 2 -6.97 23.34 19.98
C GLN A 2 -7.19 21.84 19.74
N ALA A 3 -8.32 21.29 20.20
CA ALA A 3 -8.61 19.86 20.14
C ALA A 3 -9.30 19.41 18.83
N PHE A 4 -9.52 20.33 17.86
CA PHE A 4 -10.34 20.08 16.68
C PHE A 4 -9.57 19.87 15.37
N ASP A 5 -8.23 19.97 15.39
CA ASP A 5 -7.40 19.66 14.20
C ASP A 5 -7.11 18.16 14.04
N VAL A 6 -7.66 17.30 14.91
CA VAL A 6 -7.49 15.85 14.81
C VAL A 6 -8.71 15.24 14.14
N GLN A 7 -8.55 14.77 12.90
CA GLN A 7 -9.56 13.96 12.22
C GLN A 7 -9.53 12.52 12.78
N ALA A 8 -10.22 12.29 13.90
CA ALA A 8 -10.35 10.95 14.47
C ALA A 8 -11.10 10.01 13.51
N PHE A 9 -10.49 8.86 13.19
CA PHE A 9 -11.11 7.85 12.33
C PHE A 9 -12.35 7.21 12.98
N GLN A 10 -12.25 6.84 14.27
CA GLN A 10 -13.35 6.32 15.06
C GLN A 10 -13.05 6.44 16.56
N TYR A 11 -14.06 6.78 17.37
CA TYR A 11 -13.98 6.69 18.83
C TYR A 11 -14.34 5.27 19.30
N VAL A 12 -13.60 4.77 20.30
CA VAL A 12 -13.76 3.40 20.81
C VAL A 12 -14.06 3.46 22.31
N LEU A 13 -15.27 3.04 22.70
CA LEU A 13 -15.73 3.02 24.09
C LEU A 13 -15.31 1.72 24.79
N LYS A 14 -14.93 1.82 26.06
CA LYS A 14 -14.64 0.67 26.93
C LYS A 14 -15.91 0.16 27.62
N PRO A 15 -15.98 -1.14 27.99
CA PRO A 15 -15.02 -2.19 27.68
C PRO A 15 -15.12 -2.60 26.21
N LEU A 16 -13.95 -2.74 25.58
CA LEU A 16 -13.85 -3.13 24.17
C LEU A 16 -13.63 -4.64 24.10
N SER A 17 -14.47 -5.35 23.33
CA SER A 17 -14.22 -6.75 23.02
C SER A 17 -13.20 -6.89 21.91
N ARG A 18 -12.57 -8.06 21.81
CA ARG A 18 -11.58 -8.36 20.78
C ARG A 18 -12.18 -8.22 19.38
N GLU A 19 -13.39 -8.72 19.17
CA GLU A 19 -14.09 -8.71 17.89
C GLU A 19 -14.37 -7.27 17.44
N LYS A 20 -14.79 -6.40 18.37
CA LYS A 20 -14.99 -4.98 18.09
C LYS A 20 -13.68 -4.28 17.74
N MET A 21 -12.58 -4.63 18.41
CA MET A 21 -11.26 -4.08 18.08
C MET A 21 -10.80 -4.52 16.68
N GLU A 22 -10.91 -5.80 16.37
CA GLU A 22 -10.54 -6.36 15.06
C GLU A 22 -11.36 -5.71 13.93
N ALA A 23 -12.66 -5.50 14.13
CA ALA A 23 -13.51 -4.83 13.16
C ALA A 23 -13.10 -3.36 12.91
N VAL A 24 -12.72 -2.63 13.97
CA VAL A 24 -12.24 -1.24 13.83
C VAL A 24 -10.91 -1.20 13.10
N LEU A 25 -9.96 -2.07 13.47
CA LEU A 25 -8.67 -2.17 12.81
C LEU A 25 -8.83 -2.52 11.33
N GLN A 26 -9.70 -3.46 10.98
CA GLN A 26 -9.94 -3.82 9.57
C GLN A 26 -10.44 -2.62 8.76
N LYS A 27 -11.33 -1.79 9.34
CA LYS A 27 -11.80 -0.55 8.70
C LYS A 27 -10.65 0.44 8.52
N CYS A 28 -9.78 0.62 9.52
CA CYS A 28 -8.60 1.46 9.42
C CYS A 28 -7.67 0.97 8.30
N PHE A 29 -7.37 -0.33 8.25
CA PHE A 29 -6.51 -0.92 7.23
C PHE A 29 -7.07 -0.72 5.84
N ASN A 30 -8.37 -0.96 5.64
CA ASN A 30 -9.01 -0.74 4.34
C ASN A 30 -8.89 0.73 3.92
N TYR A 31 -9.17 1.67 4.81
CA TYR A 31 -9.07 3.11 4.56
C TYR A 31 -7.65 3.55 4.19
N ILE A 32 -6.63 3.03 4.89
CA ILE A 32 -5.22 3.38 4.64
C ILE A 32 -4.72 2.72 3.36
N SER A 33 -5.08 1.45 3.12
CA SER A 33 -4.57 0.67 1.98
C SER A 33 -5.16 1.08 0.62
N ASP A 34 -6.26 1.84 0.61
CA ASP A 34 -6.93 2.25 -0.62
C ASP A 34 -6.05 3.17 -1.48
N LYS A 35 -5.05 3.82 -0.87
CA LYS A 35 -3.98 4.51 -1.58
C LYS A 35 -3.02 3.51 -2.21
N LYS A 36 -3.36 3.03 -3.41
CA LYS A 36 -2.45 2.24 -4.25
C LYS A 36 -1.25 3.10 -4.65
N ILE A 37 -0.14 2.93 -3.94
CA ILE A 37 1.15 3.48 -4.37
C ILE A 37 1.60 2.64 -5.57
N LEU A 38 1.72 3.29 -6.73
CA LEU A 38 2.12 2.67 -7.98
C LEU A 38 3.55 3.11 -8.34
N TYR A 39 4.37 2.16 -8.81
CA TYR A 39 5.65 2.40 -9.43
C TYR A 39 5.46 2.45 -10.95
N TYR A 40 5.97 3.51 -11.58
CA TYR A 40 5.86 3.73 -13.02
C TYR A 40 7.23 3.66 -13.68
N PHE A 41 7.33 2.92 -14.79
CA PHE A 41 8.55 2.83 -15.57
C PHE A 41 8.24 2.56 -17.04
N LYS A 42 9.23 2.82 -17.88
CA LYS A 42 9.14 2.54 -19.32
C LYS A 42 9.97 1.31 -19.66
N GLN A 43 9.44 0.50 -20.54
CA GLN A 43 10.14 -0.61 -21.17
C GLN A 43 9.92 -0.51 -22.68
N GLY A 44 10.97 -0.07 -23.39
CA GLY A 44 10.86 0.28 -24.80
C GLY A 44 9.85 1.42 -25.02
N LYS A 45 8.80 1.16 -25.79
CA LYS A 45 7.71 2.12 -26.05
C LYS A 45 6.53 2.00 -25.08
N ASN A 46 6.53 0.99 -24.23
CA ASN A 46 5.43 0.70 -23.32
C ASN A 46 5.65 1.39 -21.97
N LEU A 47 4.56 1.90 -21.39
CA LEU A 47 4.52 2.44 -20.04
C LEU A 47 3.83 1.43 -19.12
N PHE A 48 4.51 1.03 -18.06
CA PHE A 48 3.99 0.10 -17.07
C PHE A 48 3.73 0.81 -15.75
N SER A 49 2.70 0.35 -15.04
CA SER A 49 2.41 0.76 -13.66
C SER A 49 2.16 -0.48 -12.80
N ILE A 50 2.88 -0.59 -11.69
CA ILE A 50 2.83 -1.77 -10.83
C ILE A 50 2.62 -1.31 -9.39
N PRO A 51 1.71 -1.93 -8.62
CA PRO A 51 1.59 -1.67 -7.19
C PRO A 51 2.90 -2.00 -6.46
N TYR A 52 3.39 -1.08 -5.63
CA TYR A 52 4.62 -1.29 -4.84
C TYR A 52 4.56 -2.58 -4.01
N LYS A 53 3.38 -2.89 -3.46
CA LYS A 53 3.13 -4.11 -2.67
C LYS A 53 3.37 -5.42 -3.43
N ASP A 54 3.43 -5.36 -4.76
CA ASP A 54 3.61 -6.53 -5.63
C ASP A 54 5.06 -6.63 -6.14
N ILE A 55 5.91 -5.64 -5.89
CA ILE A 55 7.34 -5.67 -6.23
C ILE A 55 8.12 -6.29 -5.06
N TYR A 56 8.91 -7.32 -5.36
CA TYR A 56 9.78 -7.94 -4.36
C TYR A 56 11.11 -7.18 -4.23
N TYR A 57 11.79 -6.97 -5.35
CA TYR A 57 13.06 -6.25 -5.39
C TYR A 57 13.38 -5.80 -6.82
N PHE A 58 14.42 -4.97 -6.92
CA PHE A 58 15.04 -4.56 -8.17
C PHE A 58 16.44 -5.14 -8.23
N GLU A 59 16.83 -5.73 -9.36
CA GLU A 59 18.20 -6.19 -9.59
C GLU A 59 18.79 -5.56 -10.84
N SER A 60 20.08 -5.28 -10.79
CA SER A 60 20.82 -4.93 -12.00
C SER A 60 21.09 -6.20 -12.80
N ASN A 61 20.62 -6.25 -14.04
CA ASN A 61 20.87 -7.35 -14.96
C ASN A 61 21.51 -6.79 -16.23
N LYS A 62 22.84 -6.89 -16.30
CA LYS A 62 23.68 -6.30 -17.36
C LYS A 62 23.47 -4.79 -17.47
N ARG A 63 22.88 -4.31 -18.57
CA ARG A 63 22.60 -2.87 -18.85
C ARG A 63 21.13 -2.51 -18.62
N LYS A 64 20.37 -3.35 -17.91
CA LYS A 64 18.94 -3.16 -17.62
C LYS A 64 18.66 -3.40 -16.14
N VAL A 65 17.57 -2.84 -15.64
CA VAL A 65 17.05 -3.11 -14.29
C VAL A 65 15.91 -4.10 -14.43
N ARG A 66 16.02 -5.26 -13.79
CA ARG A 66 14.89 -6.20 -13.70
C ARG A 66 14.06 -5.87 -12.47
N VAL A 67 12.77 -5.69 -12.68
CA VAL A 67 11.77 -5.51 -11.63
C VAL A 67 11.13 -6.87 -11.37
N VAL A 68 11.42 -7.49 -10.23
CA VAL A 68 10.89 -8.81 -9.88
C VAL A 68 9.61 -8.62 -9.08
N THR A 69 8.52 -9.24 -9.53
CA THR A 69 7.19 -9.06 -8.92
C THR A 69 6.52 -10.38 -8.58
N LYS A 70 5.36 -10.32 -7.91
CA LYS A 70 4.56 -11.49 -7.57
C LYS A 70 4.07 -12.30 -8.78
N LYS A 71 3.85 -11.64 -9.93
CA LYS A 71 3.22 -12.25 -11.11
C LYS A 71 4.21 -12.50 -12.23
N GLU A 72 4.95 -11.46 -12.60
CA GLU A 72 5.87 -11.49 -13.73
C GLU A 72 6.99 -10.46 -13.55
N ASP A 73 8.05 -10.59 -14.33
CA ASP A 73 9.20 -9.69 -14.25
C ASP A 73 9.23 -8.72 -15.42
N TYR A 74 9.71 -7.51 -15.15
CA TYR A 74 9.85 -6.45 -16.14
C TYR A 74 11.31 -5.98 -16.25
N TYR A 75 11.66 -5.29 -17.34
CA TYR A 75 13.05 -4.89 -17.68
C TYR A 75 13.15 -3.49 -18.31
#